data_AF-A0A645HMS4-F1
#
_entry.id   AF-A0A645HMS4-F1
#
_cell.length_a   1.000
_cell.length_b   1.000
_cell.length_c   1.000
_cell.angle_alpha   90.00
_cell.angle_beta   90.00
_cell.angle_gamma   90.00
#
_symmetry.space_group_name_H-M   'P 1'
#
loop_
_entity.id
_entity.type
_entity.pdbx_description
1 polymer ?
#
loop_
_entity_poly.entity_id
_entity_poly.type
_entity_poly.pdbx_seq_one_letter_code
_entity_poly.pdbx_strand_id
1 'polypeptide(L)'
;MIHLSEINTLVIDTTTVSITATLLCELMDRKIKVLFCDERHNPKGEVVQYYGSHNTSKKIMSQIKWKNHIKDEIWEEIIKQKIYNQSYILQKYEKENYDKLLGYIEDVEIGDKTNREGHAAKVYFNSLFGI
;
A
#
# COMPACT_ATOMS: atom_id res chain seq x y z
N MET A 1 -28.98 14.25 -1.73
CA MET A 1 -28.87 13.06 -0.86
C MET A 1 -27.85 12.14 -1.50
N ILE A 2 -26.86 11.63 -0.77
CA ILE A 2 -25.85 10.71 -1.32
C ILE A 2 -26.22 9.30 -0.88
N HIS A 3 -26.39 8.38 -1.83
CA HIS A 3 -26.68 6.99 -1.50
C HIS A 3 -25.38 6.26 -1.14
N LEU A 4 -25.39 5.44 -0.08
CA LEU A 4 -24.15 4.82 0.41
C LEU A 4 -23.48 3.93 -0.65
N SER A 5 -24.22 3.32 -1.57
CA SER A 5 -23.63 2.50 -2.64
C SER A 5 -22.80 3.29 -3.66
N GLU A 6 -22.91 4.61 -3.68
CA GLU A 6 -22.14 5.50 -4.55
C GLU A 6 -20.80 5.91 -3.91
N ILE A 7 -20.62 5.61 -2.63
CA ILE A 7 -19.44 6.01 -1.86
C ILE A 7 -18.46 4.85 -1.80
N ASN A 8 -17.21 5.10 -2.22
CA ASN A 8 -16.12 4.16 -2.02
C ASN A 8 -15.33 4.44 -0.73
N THR A 9 -15.04 5.71 -0.47
CA THR A 9 -14.23 6.17 0.66
C THR A 9 -14.86 7.42 1.27
N LEU A 10 -14.91 7.47 2.60
CA LEU A 10 -15.28 8.62 3.41
C LEU A 10 -14.05 9.10 4.18
N VAL A 11 -13.64 10.34 3.94
CA VAL A 11 -12.53 10.99 4.67
C VAL A 11 -13.12 12.03 5.63
N ILE A 12 -12.87 11.84 6.91
CA ILE A 12 -13.31 12.74 7.97
C ILE A 12 -12.13 13.64 8.30
N ASP A 13 -12.12 14.78 7.63
CA ASP A 13 -10.94 15.65 7.54
C ASP A 13 -10.73 16.55 8.77
N THR A 14 -11.75 16.71 9.61
CA THR A 14 -11.70 17.57 10.80
C THR A 14 -12.27 16.86 12.04
N THR A 15 -11.78 17.24 13.21
CA THR A 15 -12.20 16.75 14.53
C THR A 15 -13.56 17.29 14.99
N THR A 16 -14.13 18.25 14.25
CA THR A 16 -15.43 18.88 14.56
C THR A 16 -16.64 18.08 14.06
N VAL A 17 -16.42 17.02 13.28
CA VAL A 17 -17.50 16.18 12.73
C VAL A 17 -18.05 15.23 13.79
N SER A 18 -19.38 15.16 13.88
CA SER A 18 -20.08 14.15 14.69
C SER A 18 -20.65 13.05 13.80
N ILE A 19 -20.43 11.79 14.17
CA ILE A 19 -20.89 10.60 13.44
C ILE A 19 -21.56 9.64 14.40
N THR A 20 -22.67 9.03 13.97
CA THR A 20 -23.36 8.01 14.75
C THR A 20 -22.71 6.65 14.56
N ALA A 21 -22.71 5.83 15.61
CA ALA A 21 -22.23 4.45 15.52
C ALA A 21 -22.98 3.65 14.44
N THR A 22 -24.29 3.88 14.27
CA THR A 22 -25.11 3.26 13.22
C THR A 22 -24.58 3.56 11.82
N LEU A 23 -24.22 4.81 11.53
CA LEU A 23 -23.64 5.17 10.24
C LEU A 23 -22.30 4.45 10.01
N LEU A 24 -21.43 4.39 11.02
CA LEU A 24 -20.17 3.65 10.92
C LEU A 24 -20.40 2.16 10.61
N CYS A 25 -21.40 1.51 11.24
CA CYS A 25 -21.76 0.13 10.94
C CYS A 25 -22.23 -0.04 9.48
N GLU A 26 -23.14 0.82 9.00
CA GLU A 26 -23.64 0.76 7.62
C GLU A 26 -22.54 1.01 6.58
N LEU A 27 -21.61 1.91 6.87
CA LEU A 27 -20.43 2.15 6.04
C LEU A 27 -19.56 0.88 5.98
N MET A 28 -19.35 0.22 7.12
CA MET A 28 -18.59 -1.01 7.19
C MET A 28 -19.25 -2.16 6.42
N ASP A 29 -20.55 -2.39 6.60
CA ASP A 29 -21.27 -3.48 5.92
C ASP A 29 -21.22 -3.34 4.39
N ARG A 30 -21.10 -2.11 3.90
CA ARG A 30 -20.95 -1.77 2.47
C ARG A 30 -19.50 -1.71 2.00
N LYS A 31 -18.54 -2.01 2.87
CA LYS A 31 -17.09 -1.97 2.60
C LYS A 31 -16.59 -0.58 2.18
N ILE A 32 -17.20 0.46 2.71
CA ILE A 32 -16.79 1.84 2.49
C ILE A 32 -15.62 2.13 3.41
N LYS A 33 -14.50 2.60 2.84
CA LYS A 33 -13.30 2.93 3.62
C LYS A 33 -13.58 4.20 4.43
N VAL A 34 -13.31 4.19 5.73
CA VAL A 34 -13.44 5.38 6.58
C VAL A 34 -12.07 5.75 7.13
N LEU A 35 -11.62 6.96 6.82
CA LEU A 35 -10.36 7.57 7.27
C LEU A 35 -10.67 8.75 8.19
N PHE A 36 -9.91 8.88 9.27
CA PHE A 36 -9.98 10.02 10.18
C PHE A 36 -8.68 10.81 10.11
N CYS A 37 -8.79 12.13 9.98
CA CYS A 37 -7.66 13.05 10.04
C CYS A 37 -7.53 13.70 11.43
N ASP A 38 -6.34 14.21 11.73
CA ASP A 38 -6.09 15.05 12.91
C ASP A 38 -6.36 16.53 12.64
N GLU A 39 -6.12 17.39 13.64
CA GLU A 39 -6.24 18.86 13.55
C GLU A 39 -5.38 19.50 12.43
N ARG A 40 -4.40 18.76 11.89
CA ARG A 40 -3.53 19.21 10.81
C ARG A 40 -3.93 18.60 9.46
N HIS A 41 -5.12 18.01 9.37
CA HIS A 41 -5.66 17.35 8.18
C HIS A 41 -4.82 16.15 7.70
N ASN A 42 -3.98 15.58 8.58
CA ASN A 42 -3.20 14.38 8.24
C ASN A 42 -3.98 13.13 8.62
N PRO A 43 -4.01 12.08 7.78
CA PRO A 43 -4.61 10.79 8.13
C PRO A 43 -4.02 10.25 9.44
N LYS A 44 -4.87 10.13 10.45
CA LYS A 44 -4.51 9.70 11.81
C LYS A 44 -4.84 8.24 12.05
N GLY A 45 -5.90 7.74 11.41
CA GLY A 45 -6.35 6.38 11.56
C GLY A 45 -7.50 6.03 10.63
N GLU A 46 -7.91 4.78 10.69
CA GLU A 46 -8.94 4.24 9.81
C GLU A 46 -9.78 3.18 10.53
N VAL A 47 -10.98 2.93 10.02
CA VAL A 47 -11.80 1.81 10.48
C VAL A 47 -11.36 0.54 9.77
N VAL A 48 -10.96 -0.46 10.55
CA VAL A 48 -10.60 -1.80 10.06
C VAL A 48 -11.62 -2.80 10.55
N GLN A 49 -12.26 -3.49 9.61
CA GLN A 49 -13.24 -4.52 9.91
C GLN A 49 -12.57 -5.82 10.30
N TYR A 50 -13.07 -6.48 11.34
CA TYR A 50 -12.62 -7.82 11.69
C TYR A 50 -13.11 -8.90 10.70
N TYR A 51 -14.29 -8.71 10.09
CA TYR A 51 -14.92 -9.69 9.21
C TYR A 51 -15.27 -9.11 7.83
N GLY A 52 -14.28 -9.03 6.94
CA GLY A 52 -14.48 -8.45 5.59
C GLY A 52 -15.25 -9.31 4.57
N SER A 53 -15.58 -10.56 4.89
CA SER A 53 -16.38 -11.45 4.04
C SER A 53 -16.95 -12.66 4.79
N HIS A 54 -18.00 -13.28 4.24
CA HIS A 54 -18.60 -14.51 4.78
C HIS A 54 -17.60 -15.68 4.96
N ASN A 55 -16.48 -15.67 4.24
CA ASN A 55 -15.45 -16.71 4.29
C ASN A 55 -14.12 -16.24 4.92
N THR A 56 -14.15 -15.18 5.76
CA THR A 56 -12.95 -14.63 6.43
C THR A 56 -12.13 -15.70 7.12
N SER A 57 -12.74 -16.57 7.94
CA SER A 57 -12.00 -17.62 8.67
C SER A 57 -11.28 -18.59 7.72
N LYS A 58 -11.91 -18.96 6.59
CA LYS A 58 -11.28 -19.82 5.57
C LYS A 58 -10.10 -19.12 4.91
N LYS A 59 -10.23 -17.84 4.57
CA LYS A 59 -9.14 -17.03 3.98
C LYS A 59 -7.95 -16.90 4.93
N ILE A 60 -8.21 -16.59 6.20
CA ILE A 60 -7.16 -16.50 7.23
C ILE A 60 -6.44 -17.85 7.37
N MET A 61 -7.19 -18.95 7.46
CA MET A 61 -6.60 -20.29 7.51
C MET A 61 -5.76 -20.62 6.28
N SER A 62 -6.19 -20.21 5.08
CA SER A 62 -5.40 -20.35 3.86
C SER A 62 -4.11 -19.53 3.91
N GLN A 63 -4.16 -18.27 4.38
CA GLN A 63 -3.00 -17.40 4.51
C GLN A 63 -1.97 -17.95 5.50
N ILE A 64 -2.40 -18.46 6.66
CA ILE A 64 -1.51 -19.08 7.66
C ILE A 64 -0.78 -20.30 7.07
N LYS A 65 -1.43 -21.04 6.17
CA LYS A 65 -0.86 -22.23 5.53
C LYS A 65 0.10 -21.93 4.37
N TRP A 66 0.32 -20.66 4.02
CA TRP A 66 1.27 -20.30 2.96
C TRP A 66 2.68 -20.79 3.31
N LYS A 67 3.28 -21.50 2.35
CA LYS A 67 4.67 -21.95 2.46
C LYS A 67 5.60 -20.74 2.34
N ASN A 68 6.73 -20.76 3.04
CA ASN A 68 7.67 -19.64 3.03
C ASN A 68 8.18 -19.30 1.62
N HIS A 69 8.54 -20.30 0.81
CA HIS A 69 9.00 -20.05 -0.57
C HIS A 69 7.98 -19.27 -1.41
N ILE A 70 6.67 -19.55 -1.27
CA ILE A 70 5.63 -18.83 -2.02
C ILE A 70 5.57 -17.37 -1.58
N LYS A 71 5.72 -17.11 -0.28
CA LYS A 71 5.79 -15.73 0.24
C LYS A 71 6.99 -14.99 -0.34
N ASP A 72 8.14 -15.65 -0.36
CA ASP A 72 9.39 -15.04 -0.80
C ASP A 72 9.37 -14.78 -2.32
N GLU A 73 8.86 -15.72 -3.13
CA GLU A 73 8.68 -15.56 -4.59
C GLU A 73 7.70 -14.43 -4.93
N ILE A 74 6.53 -14.37 -4.27
CA ILE A 74 5.55 -13.30 -4.51
C ILE A 74 6.13 -11.94 -4.09
N TRP A 75 6.83 -11.90 -2.96
CA TRP A 75 7.43 -10.67 -2.46
C TRP A 75 8.55 -10.18 -3.40
N GLU A 76 9.39 -11.09 -3.93
CA GLU A 76 10.42 -10.77 -4.92
C GLU A 76 9.81 -10.10 -6.16
N GLU A 77 8.73 -10.66 -6.71
CA GLU A 77 8.04 -10.06 -7.86
C GLU A 77 7.50 -8.66 -7.55
N ILE A 78 6.89 -8.47 -6.37
CA ILE A 78 6.41 -7.14 -5.92
C ILE A 78 7.54 -6.12 -5.88
N ILE A 79 8.71 -6.51 -5.36
CA ILE A 79 9.88 -5.62 -5.28
C ILE A 79 10.49 -5.35 -6.65
N LYS A 80 10.61 -6.35 -7.52
CA LYS A 80 11.05 -6.16 -8.91
C LYS A 80 10.17 -5.14 -9.62
N GLN A 81 8.85 -5.24 -9.47
CA GLN A 81 7.90 -4.26 -10.02
C GLN A 81 8.02 -2.87 -9.39
N LYS A 82 8.28 -2.80 -8.08
CA LYS A 82 8.54 -1.52 -7.40
C LYS A 82 9.78 -0.83 -7.98
N ILE A 83 10.90 -1.54 -8.12
CA ILE A 83 12.16 -1.01 -8.65
C ILE A 83 11.99 -0.62 -10.13
N TYR A 84 11.27 -1.42 -10.91
CA TYR A 84 10.91 -1.08 -12.29
C TYR A 84 10.15 0.24 -12.38
N ASN A 85 9.10 0.41 -11.56
CA ASN A 85 8.33 1.66 -11.53
C ASN A 85 9.16 2.86 -11.08
N GLN A 86 10.11 2.65 -10.15
CA GLN A 86 11.07 3.68 -9.76
C GLN A 86 11.98 4.09 -10.93
N SER A 87 12.52 3.13 -11.68
CA SER A 87 13.30 3.39 -12.89
C SER A 87 12.48 4.16 -13.93
N TYR A 88 11.25 3.71 -14.19
CA TYR A 88 10.33 4.38 -15.12
C TYR A 88 10.05 5.84 -14.72
N ILE A 89 9.86 6.12 -13.43
CA ILE A 89 9.67 7.48 -12.93
C ILE A 89 10.92 8.34 -13.16
N LEU A 90 12.12 7.81 -12.88
CA LEU A 90 13.36 8.54 -13.13
C LEU A 90 13.50 8.87 -14.62
N GLN A 91 13.27 7.89 -15.49
CA GLN A 91 13.31 8.08 -16.94
C GLN A 91 12.30 9.12 -17.40
N LYS A 92 11.05 9.05 -16.92
CA LYS A 92 9.97 9.99 -17.25
C LYS A 92 10.29 11.44 -16.88
N TYR A 93 11.01 11.65 -15.77
CA TYR A 93 11.43 12.98 -15.33
C TYR A 93 12.87 13.33 -15.76
N GLU A 94 13.42 12.61 -16.74
CA GLU A 94 14.76 12.83 -17.29
C GLU A 94 15.86 12.89 -16.20
N LYS A 95 15.70 12.05 -15.17
CA LYS A 95 16.67 11.90 -14.09
C LYS A 95 17.69 10.81 -14.43
N GLU A 96 18.90 10.97 -13.93
CA GLU A 96 19.97 9.99 -14.05
C GLU A 96 19.67 8.70 -13.26
N ASN A 97 20.49 7.67 -13.45
CA ASN A 97 20.47 6.39 -12.72
C ASN A 97 19.24 5.48 -12.95
N TYR A 98 18.35 5.78 -13.89
CA TYR A 98 17.24 4.87 -14.22
C TYR A 98 17.76 3.50 -14.73
N ASP A 99 18.80 3.48 -15.56
CA ASP A 99 19.45 2.23 -16.04
C ASP A 99 20.06 1.41 -14.90
N LYS A 100 20.59 2.10 -13.88
CA LYS A 100 21.15 1.46 -12.69
C LYS A 100 20.07 0.73 -11.89
N LEU A 101 18.88 1.30 -11.80
CA LEU A 101 17.74 0.65 -11.16
C LEU A 101 17.28 -0.57 -11.96
N LEU A 102 17.32 -0.53 -13.30
CA LEU A 102 17.03 -1.72 -14.12
C LEU A 102 18.02 -2.85 -13.84
N GLY A 103 19.31 -2.53 -13.70
CA GLY A 103 20.32 -3.53 -13.30
C GLY A 103 20.05 -4.15 -11.93
N TYR A 104 19.50 -3.38 -10.97
CA TYR A 104 19.16 -3.92 -9.65
C TYR A 104 18.01 -4.94 -9.67
N ILE A 105 17.12 -4.90 -10.67
CA ILE A 105 16.01 -5.85 -10.80
C ILE A 105 16.54 -7.27 -11.01
N GLU A 106 17.56 -7.43 -11.85
CA GLU A 106 18.19 -8.73 -12.14
C GLU A 106 18.94 -9.30 -10.92
N ASP A 107 19.40 -8.42 -10.02
CA ASP A 107 20.14 -8.78 -8.82
C ASP A 107 19.25 -9.06 -7.59
N VAL A 108 17.91 -8.91 -7.70
CA VAL A 108 17.00 -9.22 -6.59
C VAL A 108 16.93 -10.74 -6.43
N GLU A 109 17.45 -11.23 -5.32
CA GLU A 109 17.36 -12.64 -4.94
C GLU A 109 16.12 -12.89 -4.06
N ILE A 110 15.70 -14.17 -3.97
CA ILE A 110 14.60 -14.62 -3.10
C ILE A 110 14.77 -14.08 -1.68
N GLY A 111 13.77 -13.29 -1.25
CA GLY A 111 13.74 -12.64 0.06
C GLY A 111 14.67 -11.43 0.23
N ASP A 112 15.17 -10.85 -0.87
CA ASP A 112 16.08 -9.69 -0.94
C ASP A 112 17.24 -9.75 0.06
N LYS A 113 17.91 -10.91 0.10
CA LYS A 113 19.09 -11.12 0.95
C LYS A 113 20.21 -10.10 0.67
N THR A 114 20.24 -9.55 -0.54
CA THR A 114 21.22 -8.57 -1.02
C THR A 114 20.76 -7.12 -0.83
N ASN A 115 19.59 -6.87 -0.24
CA ASN A 115 19.01 -5.55 0.07
C ASN A 115 18.94 -4.60 -1.15
N ARG A 116 18.63 -5.13 -2.32
CA ARG A 116 18.44 -4.37 -3.56
C ARG A 116 17.28 -3.40 -3.47
N GLU A 117 16.24 -3.70 -2.68
CA GLU A 117 15.17 -2.74 -2.42
C GLU A 117 15.73 -1.45 -1.79
N GLY A 118 16.55 -1.58 -0.74
CA GLY A 118 17.15 -0.45 -0.04
C GLY A 118 18.15 0.32 -0.92
N HIS A 119 19.00 -0.39 -1.66
CA HIS A 119 19.94 0.22 -2.60
C HIS A 119 19.22 0.97 -3.73
N ALA A 120 18.18 0.38 -4.30
CA ALA A 120 17.34 1.01 -5.31
C ALA A 120 16.65 2.27 -4.76
N ALA A 121 16.03 2.17 -3.58
CA ALA A 121 15.36 3.31 -2.94
C ALA A 121 16.33 4.47 -2.67
N LYS A 122 17.54 4.19 -2.17
CA LYS A 122 18.57 5.23 -1.94
C LYS A 122 18.93 5.96 -3.24
N VAL A 123 19.22 5.21 -4.31
CA VAL A 123 19.56 5.81 -5.62
C VAL A 123 18.37 6.59 -6.18
N TYR A 124 17.16 6.03 -6.09
CA TYR A 124 15.92 6.64 -6.56
C TYR A 124 15.66 8.00 -5.90
N PHE A 125 15.62 8.07 -4.57
CA PHE A 125 15.32 9.31 -3.86
C PHE A 125 16.43 10.35 -4.04
N ASN A 126 17.71 9.95 -4.01
CA ASN A 126 18.81 10.87 -4.28
C ASN A 126 18.76 11.44 -5.71
N SER A 127 18.35 10.65 -6.70
CA SER A 127 18.24 11.11 -8.09
C SER A 127 17.04 12.04 -8.30
N LEU A 128 15.95 11.86 -7.55
CA LEU A 128 14.78 12.74 -7.62
C LEU A 128 14.97 14.07 -6.91
N PHE A 129 15.48 14.03 -5.68
CA PHE A 129 15.43 15.16 -4.75
C PHE A 129 16.79 15.74 -4.41
N GLY A 130 17.88 15.15 -4.90
CA GLY A 130 19.24 15.50 -4.48
C GLY A 130 19.54 15.03 -3.06
N ILE A 131 20.72 15.41 -2.58
CA ILE A 131 21.08 15.38 -1.16
C ILE A 131 20.98 16.80 -0.63
#